data_AF-A0A1V4WRC5-F1
#
_entry.id   AF-A0A1V4WRC5-F1
#
_cell.length_a   1.000
_cell.length_b   1.000
_cell.length_c   1.000
_cell.angle_alpha   90.00
_cell.angle_beta   90.00
_cell.angle_gamma   90.00
#
_symmetry.space_group_name_H-M   'P 1'
#
loop_
_entity.id
_entity.type
_entity.pdbx_description
1 polymer ?
#
loop_
_entity_poly.entity_id
_entity_poly.type
_entity_poly.pdbx_seq_one_letter_code
_entity_poly.pdbx_strand_id
1 'polypeptide(L)'
;MKSSPDTFTITDITGSVTFLEYNGIRCQLIRQANGRVVAQVEASNEVYRLLAKFQSNPSLPIGDFLSVQRRLRGAMLDLRDGHNGYGARYGKTVR
;
A
#
# COMPACT_ATOMS: atom_id res chain seq x y z
N MET A 1 -14.65 15.78 18.89
CA MET A 1 -14.54 14.39 18.40
C MET A 1 -13.74 14.43 17.11
N LYS A 2 -12.51 13.90 17.05
CA LYS A 2 -11.80 13.73 15.77
C LYS A 2 -12.45 12.53 15.08
N SER A 3 -13.13 12.76 13.96
CA SER A 3 -13.56 11.65 13.10
C SER A 3 -12.33 10.85 12.71
N SER A 4 -12.37 9.53 12.87
CA SER A 4 -11.35 8.67 12.28
C SER A 4 -11.23 9.03 10.80
N PRO A 5 -10.01 9.19 10.25
CA PRO A 5 -9.86 9.46 8.84
C PRO A 5 -10.54 8.33 8.06
N ASP A 6 -11.35 8.71 7.07
CA ASP A 6 -11.95 7.73 6.17
C ASP A 6 -10.82 6.95 5.51
N THR A 7 -10.83 5.63 5.66
CA THR A 7 -9.83 4.76 5.04
C THR A 7 -10.54 3.80 4.11
N PHE A 8 -9.86 3.44 3.02
CA PHE A 8 -10.37 2.41 2.14
C PHE A 8 -9.31 1.36 1.83
N THR A 9 -9.80 0.19 1.45
CA THR A 9 -8.97 -0.99 1.18
C THR A 9 -8.77 -1.15 -0.31
N ILE A 10 -7.52 -1.30 -0.75
CA ILE A 10 -7.16 -1.63 -2.12
C ILE A 10 -6.71 -3.08 -2.17
N THR A 11 -7.38 -3.87 -3.01
CA THR A 11 -7.09 -5.31 -3.20
C THR A 11 -6.03 -5.57 -4.27
N ASP A 12 -5.94 -4.71 -5.30
CA ASP A 12 -4.80 -4.71 -6.23
C ASP A 12 -3.61 -3.97 -5.62
N ILE A 13 -2.86 -4.71 -4.81
CA ILE A 13 -1.72 -4.17 -4.05
C ILE A 13 -0.48 -4.01 -4.95
N THR A 14 -0.50 -4.59 -6.15
CA THR A 14 0.65 -4.61 -7.05
C THR A 14 0.69 -3.43 -8.02
N GLY A 15 -0.46 -2.96 -8.52
CA GLY A 15 -0.52 -1.83 -9.46
C GLY A 15 -0.77 -0.51 -8.74
N SER A 16 -2.02 -0.31 -8.32
CA SER A 16 -2.49 0.96 -7.76
C SER A 16 -1.73 1.36 -6.48
N VAL A 17 -1.46 0.41 -5.59
CA VAL A 17 -0.72 0.66 -4.35
C VAL A 17 0.76 0.96 -4.61
N THR A 18 1.38 0.28 -5.57
CA THR A 18 2.75 0.61 -6.00
C THR A 18 2.81 2.03 -6.54
N PHE A 19 1.83 2.44 -7.34
CA PHE A 19 1.77 3.80 -7.87
C PHE A 19 1.61 4.85 -6.77
N LEU A 20 0.78 4.58 -5.76
CA LEU A 20 0.63 5.46 -4.59
C LEU A 20 1.95 5.58 -3.82
N GLU A 21 2.60 4.46 -3.48
CA GLU A 21 3.89 4.46 -2.78
C GLU A 21 5.03 5.10 -3.59
N TYR A 22 5.02 4.91 -4.90
CA TYR A 22 5.96 5.57 -5.83
C TYR A 22 5.80 7.09 -5.81
N ASN A 23 4.58 7.60 -5.67
CA ASN A 23 4.29 9.04 -5.54
C ASN A 23 4.32 9.51 -4.06
N GLY A 24 4.88 8.72 -3.15
CA GLY A 24 5.10 9.11 -1.75
C GLY A 24 3.92 8.92 -0.80
N ILE A 25 2.79 8.38 -1.27
CA ILE A 25 1.68 8.00 -0.40
C ILE A 25 1.96 6.65 0.22
N ARG A 26 2.15 6.61 1.54
CA ARG A 26 2.37 5.36 2.26
C ARG A 26 1.08 4.58 2.42
N CYS A 27 1.10 3.30 2.07
CA CYS A 27 -0.01 2.38 2.28
C CYS A 27 0.31 1.41 3.42
N GLN A 28 -0.66 1.18 4.29
CA GLN A 28 -0.53 0.21 5.37
C GLN A 28 -0.93 -1.18 4.86
N LEU A 29 -0.05 -2.17 4.98
CA LEU A 29 -0.39 -3.56 4.66
C LEU A 29 -1.01 -4.24 5.89
N ILE A 30 -2.14 -4.90 5.70
CA ILE A 30 -2.90 -5.55 6.77
C ILE A 30 -3.26 -6.96 6.34
N ARG A 31 -3.05 -7.92 7.25
CA ARG A 31 -3.53 -9.29 7.07
C ARG A 31 -4.97 -9.38 7.57
N GLN A 32 -5.88 -9.73 6.66
CA GLN A 32 -7.28 -10.00 6.98
C GLN A 32 -7.44 -11.38 7.64
N ALA A 33 -8.57 -11.58 8.32
CA ALA A 33 -8.89 -12.85 9.00
C ALA A 33 -8.91 -14.07 8.06
N ASN A 34 -9.21 -13.86 6.77
CA ASN A 34 -9.17 -14.89 5.73
C ASN A 34 -7.74 -15.20 5.22
N GLY A 35 -6.70 -14.63 5.84
CA GLY A 35 -5.30 -14.82 5.47
C GLY A 35 -4.81 -13.97 4.29
N ARG A 36 -5.69 -13.20 3.63
CA ARG A 36 -5.28 -12.28 2.55
C ARG A 36 -4.59 -11.05 3.13
N VAL A 37 -3.58 -10.56 2.43
CA VAL A 37 -3.00 -9.24 2.70
C VAL A 37 -3.71 -8.23 1.82
N VAL A 38 -4.08 -7.09 2.40
CA VAL A 38 -4.67 -5.94 1.71
C VAL A 38 -3.91 -4.67 2.05
N ALA A 39 -4.01 -3.65 1.20
CA ALA A 39 -3.49 -2.32 1.50
C ALA A 39 -4.62 -1.43 2.00
N GLN A 40 -4.40 -0.74 3.10
CA GLN A 40 -5.26 0.32 3.61
C GLN A 40 -4.56 1.66 3.39
N VAL A 41 -5.33 2.64 2.91
CA VAL A 41 -4.87 4.01 2.68
C VAL A 41 -5.88 4.99 3.23
N GLU A 42 -5.39 6.11 3.76
CA GLU A 42 -6.22 7.24 4.16
C GLU A 42 -6.80 7.93 2.92
N ALA A 43 -8.11 8.11 2.92
CA ALA A 43 -8.81 8.81 1.87
C ALA A 43 -8.40 10.28 1.89
N SER A 44 -7.88 10.74 0.75
CA SER A 44 -7.54 12.14 0.55
C SER A 44 -7.72 12.51 -0.91
N ASN A 45 -7.94 13.79 -1.18
CA ASN A 45 -8.05 14.30 -2.55
C ASN A 45 -6.83 13.94 -3.40
N GLU A 46 -5.64 13.89 -2.80
CA GLU A 46 -4.41 13.52 -3.50
C GLU A 46 -4.39 12.04 -3.87
N VAL A 47 -4.83 11.15 -2.97
CA VAL A 47 -4.96 9.72 -3.27
C VAL A 47 -5.91 9.51 -4.44
N TYR A 48 -7.09 10.14 -4.43
CA TYR A 48 -8.03 10.03 -5.55
C TYR A 48 -7.45 10.57 -6.86
N ARG A 49 -6.75 11.70 -6.81
CA ARG A 49 -6.10 12.30 -7.98
C ARG A 49 -5.02 11.39 -8.56
N LEU A 50 -4.22 10.74 -7.71
CA LEU A 50 -3.20 9.78 -8.13
C LEU A 50 -3.80 8.49 -8.68
N LEU A 51 -4.88 7.97 -8.09
CA LEU A 51 -5.57 6.80 -8.63
C LEU A 51 -6.17 7.09 -10.02
N ALA A 52 -6.77 8.25 -10.21
CA ALA A 52 -7.23 8.69 -11.53
C ALA A 52 -6.07 8.85 -12.53
N LYS A 53 -4.93 9.40 -12.08
CA LYS A 53 -3.72 9.50 -12.90
C LYS A 53 -3.17 8.12 -13.27
N PHE A 54 -3.22 7.13 -12.38
CA PHE A 54 -2.81 5.76 -12.69
C PHE A 54 -3.65 5.16 -13.82
N GLN A 55 -4.97 5.41 -13.80
CA GLN A 55 -5.89 4.96 -14.85
C GLN A 55 -5.61 5.60 -16.21
N SER A 56 -4.94 6.77 -16.26
CA SER A 56 -4.52 7.38 -17.52
C SER A 56 -3.23 6.78 -18.09
N ASN A 57 -2.70 5.69 -17.52
CA ASN A 57 -1.49 4.98 -17.96
C ASN A 57 -0.27 5.90 -18.17
N PRO A 58 0.21 6.57 -17.11
CA PRO A 58 1.31 7.51 -17.22
C PRO A 58 2.62 6.77 -17.53
N SER A 59 3.52 7.41 -18.29
CA SER A 59 4.89 6.91 -18.45
C SER A 59 5.67 7.10 -17.15
N LEU A 60 6.35 6.05 -16.69
CA LEU A 60 7.11 6.03 -15.45
C LEU A 60 8.48 5.39 -15.69
N PRO A 61 9.53 5.86 -15.00
CA PRO A 61 10.80 5.14 -14.92
C PRO A 61 10.59 3.72 -14.40
N ILE A 62 10.69 2.73 -15.29
CA ILE A 62 10.31 1.35 -14.97
C ILE A 62 11.17 0.75 -13.84
N GLY A 63 12.45 1.13 -13.76
CA GLY A 63 13.36 0.65 -12.72
C GLY A 63 12.92 1.05 -11.30
N ASP A 64 12.54 2.32 -11.12
CA ASP A 64 12.10 2.84 -9.83
C ASP A 64 10.76 2.26 -9.43
N PHE A 65 9.82 2.20 -10.38
CA PHE A 65 8.49 1.61 -10.15
C PHE A 65 8.59 0.12 -9.75
N LEU A 66 9.38 -0.68 -10.48
CA LEU A 66 9.60 -2.08 -10.16
C LEU A 66 10.31 -2.27 -8.81
N SER A 67 11.20 -1.34 -8.43
CA SER A 67 11.86 -1.38 -7.12
C SER A 67 10.87 -1.20 -5.98
N VAL A 68 9.93 -0.25 -6.12
CA VAL A 68 8.81 -0.07 -5.17
C VAL A 68 7.92 -1.32 -5.12
N GLN A 69 7.57 -1.85 -6.29
CA GLN A 69 6.70 -3.02 -6.40
C GLN A 69 7.31 -4.26 -5.72
N ARG A 70 8.61 -4.52 -5.95
CA ARG A 70 9.35 -5.63 -5.34
C ARG A 70 9.38 -5.51 -3.82
N ARG A 71 9.63 -4.31 -3.30
CA ARG A 71 9.62 -4.02 -1.85
C ARG A 71 8.24 -4.30 -1.24
N LEU A 72 7.16 -3.82 -1.87
CA LEU A 72 5.79 -4.08 -1.41
C LEU A 72 5.46 -5.56 -1.43
N ARG A 73 5.80 -6.27 -2.52
CA ARG A 73 5.56 -7.71 -2.63
C ARG A 73 6.30 -8.50 -1.55
N GLY A 74 7.56 -8.14 -1.25
CA GLY A 74 8.30 -8.72 -0.13
C GLY A 74 7.58 -8.53 1.19
N ALA A 75 7.17 -7.28 1.50
CA ALA A 75 6.43 -6.98 2.73
C ALA A 75 5.08 -7.72 2.82
N MET A 76 4.39 -7.92 1.69
CA MET A 76 3.15 -8.70 1.66
C MET A 76 3.40 -10.18 1.97
N LEU A 77 4.45 -10.77 1.38
CA LEU A 77 4.78 -12.18 1.60
C LEU A 77 5.19 -12.41 3.06
N ASP A 78 6.04 -11.54 3.60
CA ASP A 78 6.44 -11.57 5.02
C ASP A 78 5.22 -11.52 5.95
N LEU A 79 4.28 -10.60 5.68
CA LEU A 79 3.06 -10.44 6.47
C LEU A 79 2.10 -11.63 6.32
N ARG A 80 2.03 -12.23 5.12
CA ARG A 80 1.19 -13.40 4.85
C ARG A 80 1.72 -14.65 5.57
N ASP A 81 3.02 -14.88 5.47
CA ASP A 81 3.70 -16.11 5.91
C ASP A 81 4.16 -16.02 7.38
N GLY A 82 3.96 -14.87 8.04
CA GLY A 82 4.28 -14.68 9.46
C GLY A 82 5.78 -14.63 9.74
N HIS A 83 6.61 -14.43 8.71
CA HIS A 83 8.06 -14.35 8.85
C HIS A 83 8.43 -12.97 9.40
N ASN A 84 8.82 -12.90 10.68
CA ASN A 84 9.27 -11.68 11.36
C ASN A 84 10.65 -11.18 10.88
N GLY A 85 10.94 -11.25 9.58
CA GLY A 85 12.26 -10.94 9.00
C GLY A 85 12.49 -9.45 8.70
N TYR A 86 11.47 -8.71 8.24
CA TYR A 86 11.61 -7.28 7.87
C TYR A 86 10.42 -6.39 8.28
N GLY A 87 9.44 -6.93 9.01
CA GLY A 87 8.15 -6.30 9.29
C GLY A 87 8.07 -5.27 10.43
N ALA A 88 9.15 -5.03 11.18
CA ALA A 88 9.10 -4.21 12.40
C ALA A 88 8.74 -2.72 12.17
N ARG A 89 8.69 -2.24 10.92
CA ARG A 89 8.34 -0.85 10.58
C ARG A 89 6.89 -0.63 10.12
N TYR A 90 6.12 -1.69 9.87
CA TYR A 90 4.78 -1.58 9.28
C TYR A 90 3.64 -1.99 10.22
N GLY A 91 3.94 -2.38 11.45
CA GLY A 91 2.98 -2.98 12.39
C GLY A 91 2.99 -2.40 13.81
N LYS A 92 3.15 -1.08 13.98
CA LYS A 92 2.82 -0.43 15.26
C LYS A 92 1.55 0.38 15.12
N THR A 93 0.42 -0.29 15.33
CA THR A 93 -0.80 0.36 15.81
C THR A 93 -0.47 0.91 17.20
N VAL A 94 -0.54 2.23 17.35
CA VAL A 94 -0.45 2.90 18.66
C VAL A 94 -1.64 2.40 19.49
N ARG A 95 -1.35 1.82 20.66
CA ARG A 95 -2.34 1.41 21.66
C ARG A 95 -3.13 2.59 22.17
#